data_AF-A0A6P6R1B2-F1
#
_entry.id   AF-A0A6P6R1B2-F1
#
_cell.length_a   1.000
_cell.length_b   1.000
_cell.length_c   1.000
_cell.angle_alpha   90.00
_cell.angle_beta   90.00
_cell.angle_gamma   90.00
#
_symmetry.space_group_name_H-M   'P 1'
#
loop_
_entity.id
_entity.type
_entity.pdbx_description
1 polymer ?
#
loop_
_entity_poly.entity_id
_entity_poly.type
_entity_poly.pdbx_seq_one_letter_code
_entity_poly.pdbx_strand_id
1 'polypeptide(L)'
;MVIKVFLASSSGSTAIKKKQQDVVGFLEALKIDYAPLDIASNEDNRMWMRENVPGEKKPTNGIPLPPQIFNEEMYCGDYDTFFEAKEDNTVYEFLGLTPPPGSKEAQQAEKAQKLHNGSGTEEDLDDDTTRKVAEEEEQEEGEEDRAEDDLVSEEEEELRELEEEEEQASEED
;
A
#
# COMPACT_ATOMS: atom_id res chain seq x y z
N MET A 1 -5.26 -18.85 2.07
CA MET A 1 -4.69 -17.50 2.05
C MET A 1 -3.90 -17.37 0.78
N VAL A 2 -4.39 -16.54 -0.14
CA VAL A 2 -3.72 -16.19 -1.39
C VAL A 2 -3.80 -14.68 -1.50
N ILE A 3 -2.63 -14.03 -1.53
CA ILE A 3 -2.55 -12.59 -1.76
C ILE A 3 -2.78 -12.36 -3.24
N LYS A 4 -3.80 -11.57 -3.59
CA LYS A 4 -4.06 -11.12 -4.95
C LYS A 4 -3.58 -9.67 -5.06
N VAL A 5 -2.81 -9.39 -6.09
CA VAL A 5 -2.34 -8.03 -6.38
C VAL A 5 -2.84 -7.67 -7.76
N PHE A 6 -3.75 -6.70 -7.82
CA PHE A 6 -4.25 -6.17 -9.08
C PHE A 6 -3.28 -5.13 -9.61
N LEU A 7 -2.88 -5.31 -10.86
CA LEU A 7 -1.83 -4.54 -11.52
C LEU A 7 -2.31 -4.10 -12.91
N ALA A 8 -1.90 -2.96 -13.42
CA ALA A 8 -1.98 -2.58 -14.83
C ALA A 8 -0.60 -2.74 -15.48
N SER A 9 -0.42 -3.84 -16.23
CA SER A 9 0.86 -4.15 -16.89
C SER A 9 1.25 -3.13 -17.96
N SER A 10 0.26 -2.47 -18.58
CA SER A 10 0.43 -1.46 -19.62
C SER A 10 -0.06 -0.07 -19.19
N SER A 11 0.01 0.25 -17.89
CA SER A 11 -0.29 1.60 -17.38
C SER A 11 0.50 2.68 -18.15
N GLY A 12 -0.08 3.86 -18.32
CA GLY A 12 0.60 5.02 -18.91
C GLY A 12 1.53 5.69 -17.90
N SER A 13 1.03 5.84 -16.67
CA SER A 13 1.66 6.51 -15.54
C SER A 13 2.95 5.83 -15.07
N THR A 14 4.01 6.64 -14.95
CA THR A 14 5.26 6.19 -14.34
C THR A 14 5.09 6.04 -12.83
N ALA A 15 4.28 6.90 -12.20
CA ALA A 15 3.92 6.80 -10.80
C ALA A 15 3.32 5.44 -10.45
N ILE A 16 2.27 5.03 -11.16
CA ILE A 16 1.59 3.75 -10.95
C ILE A 16 2.54 2.58 -11.15
N LYS A 17 3.35 2.59 -12.22
CA LYS A 17 4.39 1.55 -12.44
C LYS A 17 5.34 1.41 -11.26
N LYS A 18 5.81 2.52 -10.69
CA LYS A 18 6.72 2.49 -9.53
C LYS A 18 6.02 1.95 -8.28
N LYS A 19 4.81 2.41 -7.99
CA LYS A 19 3.98 1.93 -6.85
C LYS A 19 3.77 0.41 -6.94
N GLN A 20 3.40 -0.09 -8.12
CA GLN A 20 3.24 -1.51 -8.38
C GLN A 20 4.52 -2.32 -8.21
N GLN A 21 5.64 -1.82 -8.73
CA GLN A 21 6.94 -2.46 -8.60
C GLN A 21 7.41 -2.53 -7.15
N ASP A 22 7.15 -1.51 -6.33
CA ASP A 22 7.50 -1.52 -4.91
C ASP A 22 6.69 -2.58 -4.14
N VAL A 23 5.37 -2.65 -4.37
CA VAL A 23 4.52 -3.70 -3.76
C VAL A 23 5.02 -5.09 -4.15
N VAL A 24 5.18 -5.35 -5.45
CA VAL A 24 5.62 -6.66 -5.95
C VAL A 24 7.02 -7.01 -5.44
N GLY A 25 7.96 -6.07 -5.56
CA GLY A 25 9.34 -6.26 -5.13
C GLY A 25 9.45 -6.53 -3.63
N PHE A 26 8.61 -5.89 -2.82
CA PHE A 26 8.54 -6.14 -1.39
C PHE A 26 8.01 -7.54 -1.06
N LEU A 27 6.89 -7.95 -1.69
CA LEU A 27 6.33 -9.29 -1.48
C LEU A 27 7.33 -10.39 -1.88
N GLU A 28 8.04 -10.21 -2.99
CA GLU A 28 9.09 -11.12 -3.45
C GLU A 28 10.28 -11.18 -2.48
N ALA A 29 10.73 -10.03 -1.96
CA ALA A 29 11.82 -9.96 -0.98
C ALA A 29 11.47 -10.70 0.31
N LEU A 30 10.20 -10.62 0.75
CA LEU A 30 9.69 -11.36 1.90
C LEU A 30 9.30 -12.81 1.59
N LYS A 31 9.35 -13.23 0.31
CA LYS A 31 8.91 -14.55 -0.17
C LYS A 31 7.45 -14.84 0.20
N ILE A 32 6.61 -13.82 0.09
CA ILE A 32 5.16 -13.96 0.23
C ILE A 32 4.62 -14.35 -1.14
N ASP A 33 3.96 -15.52 -1.21
CA ASP A 33 3.32 -15.98 -2.44
C ASP A 33 2.11 -15.09 -2.76
N TYR A 34 2.05 -14.59 -3.99
CA TYR A 34 0.95 -13.76 -4.48
C TYR A 34 0.54 -14.14 -5.91
N ALA A 35 -0.69 -13.81 -6.27
CA ALA A 35 -1.25 -13.94 -7.60
C ALA A 35 -1.32 -12.54 -8.25
N PRO A 36 -0.50 -12.25 -9.28
CA PRO A 36 -0.64 -11.03 -10.06
C PRO A 36 -1.87 -11.13 -10.97
N LEU A 37 -2.75 -10.15 -10.88
CA LEU A 37 -3.97 -10.06 -11.68
C LEU A 37 -3.91 -8.78 -12.51
N ASP A 38 -3.59 -8.93 -13.79
CA ASP A 38 -3.51 -7.78 -14.69
C ASP A 38 -4.91 -7.26 -15.03
N ILE A 39 -5.15 -5.96 -14.87
CA ILE A 39 -6.41 -5.27 -15.18
C ILE A 39 -6.37 -4.57 -16.54
N ALA A 40 -5.17 -4.36 -17.10
CA ALA A 40 -5.03 -3.65 -18.36
C ALA A 40 -5.33 -4.58 -19.56
N SER A 41 -4.99 -5.87 -19.44
CA SER A 41 -5.24 -6.88 -20.48
C SER A 41 -6.39 -7.83 -20.18
N ASN A 42 -7.00 -7.75 -18.99
CA ASN A 42 -8.09 -8.63 -18.58
C ASN A 42 -9.21 -7.83 -17.91
N GLU A 43 -10.35 -7.80 -18.60
CA GLU A 43 -11.52 -7.06 -18.19
C GLU A 43 -12.22 -7.65 -16.94
N ASP A 44 -12.26 -8.98 -16.80
CA ASP A 44 -12.84 -9.61 -15.62
C ASP A 44 -12.08 -9.19 -14.34
N ASN A 45 -10.75 -9.14 -14.41
CA ASN A 45 -9.93 -8.66 -13.29
C ASN A 45 -10.21 -7.19 -12.99
N ARG A 46 -10.33 -6.36 -14.03
CA ARG A 46 -10.63 -4.92 -13.91
C ARG A 46 -11.98 -4.69 -13.23
N MET A 47 -13.03 -5.35 -13.72
CA MET A 47 -14.37 -5.28 -13.14
C MET A 47 -14.36 -5.77 -11.69
N TRP A 48 -13.77 -6.95 -11.44
CA TRP A 48 -13.71 -7.53 -10.10
C TRP A 48 -13.02 -6.58 -9.11
N MET A 49 -11.87 -5.99 -9.49
CA MET A 49 -11.16 -5.03 -8.64
C MET A 49 -12.07 -3.85 -8.29
N ARG A 50 -12.70 -3.21 -9.27
CA ARG A 50 -13.55 -2.04 -9.07
C ARG A 50 -14.80 -2.35 -8.22
N GLU A 51 -15.37 -3.54 -8.35
CA GLU A 51 -16.53 -3.98 -7.56
C GLU A 51 -16.18 -4.30 -6.10
N ASN A 52 -14.99 -4.87 -5.86
CA ASN A 52 -14.59 -5.38 -4.54
C ASN A 52 -13.78 -4.38 -3.72
N VAL A 53 -13.29 -3.28 -4.29
CA VAL A 53 -12.76 -2.15 -3.50
C VAL A 53 -13.91 -1.50 -2.72
N PRO A 54 -13.83 -1.40 -1.37
CA PRO A 54 -14.87 -0.80 -0.54
C PRO A 54 -15.13 0.66 -0.92
N GLY A 55 -16.39 1.07 -0.95
CA GLY A 55 -16.77 2.45 -1.37
C GLY A 55 -16.10 3.57 -0.57
N GLU A 56 -15.85 3.36 0.73
CA GLU A 56 -15.14 4.32 1.59
C GLU A 56 -13.66 4.45 1.26
N LYS A 57 -13.09 3.46 0.56
CA LYS A 57 -11.70 3.38 0.12
C LYS A 57 -11.54 3.68 -1.37
N LYS A 58 -12.64 4.01 -2.07
CA LYS A 58 -12.57 4.47 -3.46
C LYS A 58 -12.13 5.94 -3.49
N PRO A 59 -11.33 6.35 -4.49
CA PRO A 59 -10.98 7.75 -4.69
C PRO A 59 -12.23 8.58 -5.05
N THR A 60 -12.11 9.91 -5.02
CA THR A 60 -13.23 10.86 -5.19
C THR A 60 -14.00 10.68 -6.51
N ASN A 61 -13.33 10.25 -7.58
CA ASN A 61 -13.95 9.95 -8.87
C ASN A 61 -14.52 8.52 -8.96
N GLY A 62 -14.29 7.68 -7.95
CA GLY A 62 -14.89 6.35 -7.81
C GLY A 62 -14.13 5.22 -8.51
N ILE A 63 -13.07 5.50 -9.27
CA ILE A 63 -12.29 4.49 -10.00
C ILE A 63 -10.99 4.18 -9.24
N PRO A 64 -10.88 3.02 -8.58
CA PRO A 64 -9.63 2.64 -7.93
C PRO A 64 -8.53 2.35 -8.96
N LEU A 65 -7.35 2.96 -8.74
CA LEU A 65 -6.13 2.74 -9.52
C LEU A 65 -5.28 1.61 -8.91
N PRO A 66 -4.53 0.84 -9.71
CA PRO A 66 -3.58 -0.15 -9.18
C PRO A 66 -2.33 0.51 -8.57
N PRO A 67 -1.60 -0.18 -7.67
CA PRO A 67 -1.86 -1.53 -7.17
C PRO A 67 -3.02 -1.58 -6.17
N GLN A 68 -3.82 -2.65 -6.23
CA GLN A 68 -4.87 -2.95 -5.23
C GLN A 68 -4.65 -4.35 -4.67
N ILE A 69 -4.61 -4.47 -3.34
CA ILE A 69 -4.17 -5.69 -2.65
C ILE A 69 -5.34 -6.32 -1.89
N PHE A 70 -5.52 -7.62 -2.09
CA PHE A 70 -6.55 -8.42 -1.44
C PHE A 70 -5.95 -9.69 -0.86
N ASN A 71 -6.49 -10.15 0.26
CA ASN A 71 -6.32 -11.52 0.73
C ASN A 71 -7.59 -12.31 0.41
N GLU A 72 -7.53 -13.13 -0.65
CA GLU A 72 -8.68 -13.81 -1.23
C GLU A 72 -9.77 -12.84 -1.72
N GLU A 73 -10.81 -12.60 -0.92
CA GLU A 73 -11.91 -11.65 -1.20
C GLU A 73 -11.87 -10.45 -0.24
N MET A 74 -11.02 -10.49 0.79
CA MET A 74 -10.88 -9.42 1.76
C MET A 74 -9.96 -8.33 1.20
N TYR A 75 -10.46 -7.10 1.13
CA TYR A 75 -9.66 -5.94 0.77
C TYR A 75 -8.62 -5.64 1.86
N CYS A 76 -7.35 -5.60 1.49
CA CYS A 76 -6.26 -5.19 2.38
C CYS A 76 -6.04 -3.69 2.27
N GLY A 77 -5.87 -3.18 1.04
CA GLY A 77 -5.63 -1.77 0.78
C GLY A 77 -5.03 -1.48 -0.59
N ASP A 78 -4.84 -0.20 -0.83
CA ASP A 78 -4.12 0.39 -1.96
C ASP A 78 -2.62 0.53 -1.65
N TYR A 79 -1.89 1.23 -2.53
CA TYR A 79 -0.48 1.51 -2.31
C TYR A 79 -0.21 2.31 -1.03
N ASP A 80 -0.99 3.36 -0.76
CA ASP A 80 -0.71 4.26 0.37
C ASP A 80 -0.89 3.51 1.70
N THR A 81 -1.97 2.73 1.82
CA THR A 81 -2.19 1.87 3.00
C THR A 81 -1.08 0.82 3.14
N PHE A 82 -0.59 0.25 2.03
CA PHE A 82 0.54 -0.68 2.05
C PHE A 82 1.85 0.01 2.48
N PHE A 83 2.08 1.24 2.00
CA PHE A 83 3.26 2.02 2.32
C PHE A 83 3.31 2.35 3.82
N GLU A 84 2.19 2.80 4.40
CA GLU A 84 2.05 3.01 5.85
C GLU A 84 2.39 1.73 6.62
N ALA A 85 1.82 0.57 6.22
CA ALA A 85 2.11 -0.71 6.86
C ALA A 85 3.58 -1.14 6.73
N LYS A 86 4.23 -0.80 5.61
CA LYS A 86 5.65 -1.05 5.37
C LYS A 86 6.53 -0.22 6.30
N GLU A 87 6.20 1.06 6.51
CA GLU A 87 6.91 1.96 7.43
C GLU A 87 6.75 1.51 8.88
N ASP A 88 5.54 1.15 9.28
CA ASP A 88 5.23 0.68 10.63
C ASP A 88 5.75 -0.74 10.92
N ASN A 89 6.24 -1.45 9.89
CA ASN A 89 6.55 -2.88 9.96
C ASN A 89 5.33 -3.64 10.49
N THR A 90 4.19 -3.55 9.80
CA THR A 90 2.93 -4.26 10.09
C THR A 90 2.37 -4.90 8.81
N VAL A 91 3.22 -5.22 7.84
CA VAL A 91 2.77 -5.70 6.52
C VAL A 91 2.10 -7.06 6.60
N TYR A 92 2.54 -7.97 7.47
CA TYR A 92 1.84 -9.24 7.63
C TYR A 92 0.45 -9.02 8.21
N GLU A 93 0.26 -8.07 9.13
CA GLU A 93 -1.06 -7.70 9.63
C GLU A 93 -1.94 -7.08 8.54
N PHE A 94 -1.39 -6.13 7.75
CA PHE A 94 -2.06 -5.54 6.59
C PHE A 94 -2.54 -6.60 5.59
N LEU A 95 -1.72 -7.61 5.31
CA LEU A 95 -2.06 -8.72 4.43
C LEU A 95 -2.98 -9.77 5.09
N GLY A 96 -3.31 -9.64 6.39
CA GLY A 96 -4.05 -10.65 7.15
C GLY A 96 -3.30 -11.98 7.31
N LEU A 97 -1.97 -11.95 7.28
CA LEU A 97 -1.08 -13.08 7.44
C LEU A 97 -0.50 -13.11 8.86
N THR A 98 -0.11 -14.30 9.31
CA THR A 98 0.64 -14.44 10.56
C THR A 98 2.12 -14.10 10.31
N PRO A 99 2.73 -13.16 11.04
CA PRO A 99 4.13 -12.84 10.86
C PRO A 99 5.02 -14.05 11.20
N PRO A 100 6.06 -14.34 10.41
CA PRO A 100 6.91 -15.50 10.62
C PRO A 100 7.72 -15.38 11.92
N PRO A 101 7.98 -16.49 12.64
CA PRO A 101 8.75 -16.45 13.87
C PRO A 101 10.13 -15.81 13.67
N GLY A 102 10.46 -14.82 14.51
CA GLY A 102 11.73 -14.10 14.46
C GLY A 102 11.74 -12.87 13.54
N SER A 103 10.66 -12.57 12.83
CA SER A 103 10.50 -11.26 12.17
C SER A 103 10.36 -10.14 13.20
N LYS A 104 10.64 -8.90 12.79
CA LYS A 104 10.41 -7.70 13.63
C LYS A 104 8.94 -7.63 14.07
N GLU A 105 8.02 -7.92 13.16
CA GLU A 105 6.57 -7.98 13.40
C GLU A 105 6.18 -8.99 14.47
N ALA A 106 6.71 -10.22 14.40
CA ALA A 106 6.42 -11.25 15.40
C ALA A 106 6.88 -10.82 16.81
N GLN A 107 8.02 -10.13 16.91
CA GLN A 107 8.54 -9.61 18.18
C GLN A 107 7.65 -8.48 18.74
N GLN A 108 7.17 -7.58 17.88
CA GLN A 108 6.26 -6.50 18.28
C GLN A 108 4.91 -7.05 18.76
N ALA A 109 4.32 -8.01 18.04
CA ALA A 109 3.07 -8.65 18.42
C ALA A 109 3.18 -9.37 19.79
N GLU A 110 4.29 -10.06 20.05
CA GLU A 110 4.54 -10.69 21.35
C GLU A 110 4.65 -9.66 22.48
N LYS A 111 5.33 -8.53 22.23
CA LYS A 111 5.46 -7.44 23.20
C LYS A 111 4.10 -6.80 23.53
N ALA A 112 3.26 -6.56 22.52
CA ALA A 112 1.91 -6.02 22.70
C ALA A 112 1.00 -6.96 23.51
N GLN A 113 1.06 -8.27 23.25
CA GLN A 113 0.27 -9.26 24.00
C GLN A 113 0.68 -9.37 25.47
N LYS A 114 1.97 -9.20 25.80
CA LYS A 114 2.44 -9.22 27.20
C LYS A 114 1.95 -8.02 28.01
N LEU A 115 1.75 -6.86 27.38
CA LEU A 115 1.20 -5.67 28.03
C LEU A 115 -0.29 -5.84 28.40
N HIS A 116 -1.06 -6.66 27.66
CA HIS A 116 -2.48 -6.87 27.92
C HIS A 116 -2.75 -7.89 29.04
N ASN A 117 -1.86 -8.86 29.26
CA ASN A 117 -2.05 -9.94 30.22
C ASN A 117 -1.28 -9.75 31.56
N GLY A 118 -0.66 -8.59 31.78
CA GLY A 118 0.19 -8.31 32.94
C GLY A 118 -0.45 -7.42 33.99
N SER A 119 -0.97 -8.03 35.06
CA SER A 119 -1.05 -7.43 36.39
C SER A 119 0.24 -6.67 36.73
N GLY A 120 0.11 -5.46 37.25
CA GLY A 120 1.21 -4.51 37.41
C GLY A 120 2.41 -4.99 38.24
N THR A 121 3.57 -4.48 37.84
CA THR A 121 4.65 -4.03 38.72
C THR A 121 5.43 -2.97 37.95
N GLU A 122 5.37 -1.75 38.47
CA GLU A 122 6.25 -0.62 38.17
C GLU A 122 7.66 -0.99 38.62
N GLU A 123 8.67 -0.92 37.75
CA GLU A 123 10.05 -0.61 38.13
C GLU A 123 10.71 0.23 37.03
N ASP A 124 10.92 1.50 37.37
CA ASP A 124 11.84 2.48 36.79
C ASP A 124 13.21 1.88 36.46
N LEU A 125 13.79 2.30 35.32
CA LEU A 125 15.22 2.62 35.25
C LEU A 125 15.45 3.80 34.28
N ASP A 126 15.99 4.85 34.89
CA ASP A 126 16.42 6.13 34.36
C ASP A 126 17.53 6.02 33.30
N ASP A 127 17.52 6.92 32.31
CA ASP A 127 18.76 7.43 31.70
C ASP A 127 18.55 8.89 31.23
N ASP A 128 18.80 9.81 32.14
CA ASP A 128 19.08 11.23 31.87
C ASP A 128 20.60 11.34 31.65
N THR A 129 21.06 11.86 30.50
CA THR A 129 22.25 12.75 30.40
C THR A 129 22.55 13.21 28.96
N THR A 130 22.28 14.50 28.74
CA THR A 130 23.03 15.49 27.90
C THR A 130 22.98 15.45 26.36
N ARG A 131 22.12 16.30 25.80
CA ARG A 131 22.45 17.57 25.11
C ARG A 131 23.79 17.64 24.36
N LYS A 132 23.74 17.64 23.01
CA LYS A 132 24.53 18.54 22.13
C LYS A 132 24.05 18.52 20.67
N VAL A 133 23.33 19.60 20.32
CA VAL A 133 23.33 20.44 19.11
C VAL A 133 24.01 19.92 17.84
N ALA A 134 23.23 19.86 16.75
CA ALA A 134 23.49 20.40 15.40
C ALA A 134 22.18 20.13 14.61
N GLU A 135 21.24 21.07 14.49
CA GLU A 135 21.23 22.12 13.44
C GLU A 135 22.08 21.72 12.23
N GLU A 136 21.43 21.10 11.25
CA GLU A 136 21.57 21.34 9.81
C GLU A 136 20.57 20.42 9.10
N GLU A 137 19.37 20.92 8.82
CA GLU A 137 18.67 20.55 7.59
C GLU A 137 18.28 21.86 6.93
N GLU A 138 19.16 22.29 6.03
CA GLU A 138 18.87 23.30 5.04
C GLU A 138 17.80 22.74 4.10
N GLN A 139 16.77 23.55 3.89
CA GLN A 139 15.76 23.48 2.86
C GLN A 139 16.22 22.78 1.56
N GLU A 140 15.65 21.61 1.29
CA GLU A 140 15.41 21.08 -0.07
C GLU A 140 13.91 21.18 -0.42
N GLU A 141 13.19 22.19 0.06
CA GLU A 141 11.86 22.53 -0.47
C GLU A 141 12.02 23.23 -1.82
N GLY A 142 12.12 22.45 -2.90
CA GLY A 142 12.16 23.01 -4.26
C GLY A 142 12.24 22.00 -5.40
N GLU A 143 12.61 20.75 -5.13
CA GLU A 143 12.63 19.67 -6.15
C GLU A 143 11.57 18.59 -5.90
N GLU A 144 11.22 18.28 -4.64
CA GLU A 144 10.19 17.28 -4.31
C GLU A 144 8.77 17.73 -4.73
N ASP A 145 8.43 19.01 -4.51
CA ASP A 145 7.10 19.56 -4.81
C ASP A 145 6.74 19.47 -6.31
N ARG A 146 7.74 19.64 -7.20
CA ARG A 146 7.54 19.43 -8.65
C ARG A 146 7.38 17.96 -9.02
N ALA A 147 8.07 17.07 -8.32
CA ALA A 147 7.97 15.65 -8.59
C ALA A 147 6.62 15.11 -8.14
N GLU A 148 6.09 15.55 -6.99
CA GLU A 148 4.76 15.18 -6.53
C GLU A 148 3.65 15.72 -7.46
N ASP A 149 3.73 17.00 -7.86
CA ASP A 149 2.79 17.59 -8.83
C ASP A 149 2.80 16.83 -10.17
N ASP A 150 3.98 16.47 -10.69
CA ASP A 150 4.09 15.69 -11.93
C ASP A 150 3.46 14.28 -11.76
N LEU A 151 3.66 13.61 -10.62
CA LEU A 151 3.10 12.27 -10.37
C LEU A 151 1.56 12.30 -10.23
N VAL A 152 1.02 13.31 -9.55
CA VAL A 152 -0.44 13.52 -9.44
C VAL A 152 -1.04 13.77 -10.82
N SER A 153 -0.35 14.55 -11.67
CA SER A 153 -0.80 14.80 -13.03
C SER A 153 -0.86 13.53 -13.90
N GLU A 154 0.10 12.60 -13.74
CA GLU A 154 0.10 11.32 -14.45
C GLU A 154 -1.05 10.40 -13.99
N GLU A 155 -1.36 10.39 -12.68
CA GLU A 155 -2.48 9.61 -12.15
C GLU A 155 -3.83 10.17 -12.59
N GLU A 156 -3.98 11.50 -12.66
CA GLU A 156 -5.18 12.15 -13.20
C GLU A 156 -5.38 11.85 -14.70
N GLU A 157 -4.31 11.80 -15.49
CA GLU A 157 -4.40 11.47 -16.92
C GLU A 157 -4.84 10.01 -17.12
N GLU A 158 -4.26 9.06 -16.37
CA GLU A 158 -4.65 7.65 -16.44
C GLU A 158 -6.09 7.43 -15.96
N LEU A 159 -6.56 8.20 -14.97
CA LEU A 159 -7.96 8.18 -14.58
C LEU A 159 -8.88 8.62 -15.72
N ARG A 160 -8.54 9.68 -16.45
CA ARG A 160 -9.36 10.14 -17.59
C ARG A 160 -9.43 9.09 -18.69
N GLU A 161 -8.30 8.45 -19.02
CA GLU A 161 -8.28 7.36 -20.00
C GLU A 161 -9.20 6.20 -19.58
N LEU A 162 -9.18 5.84 -18.29
CA LEU A 162 -10.04 4.78 -17.74
C LEU A 162 -11.52 5.16 -17.69
N GLU A 163 -11.85 6.45 -17.52
CA GLU A 163 -13.23 6.97 -17.59
C GLU A 163 -13.74 6.96 -19.04
N GLU A 164 -12.91 7.37 -20.01
CA GLU A 164 -13.25 7.34 -21.44
C GLU A 164 -13.46 5.91 -21.97
N GLU A 165 -12.65 4.95 -21.52
CA GLU A 165 -12.85 3.52 -21.83
C GLU A 165 -14.19 3.00 -21.31
N GLU A 166 -14.64 3.47 -20.14
CA GLU A 166 -15.91 3.06 -19.53
C GLU A 166 -17.12 3.63 -20.28
N GLU A 167 -17.05 4.91 -20.68
CA GLU A 167 -18.09 5.51 -21.53
C GLU A 167 -18.23 4.72 -22.84
N GLN A 168 -17.12 4.40 -23.49
CA GLN A 168 -17.13 3.62 -24.75
C GLN A 168 -17.70 2.21 -24.55
N ALA A 169 -17.29 1.50 -23.49
CA ALA A 169 -17.81 0.17 -23.20
C ALA A 169 -19.33 0.18 -22.89
N SER A 170 -19.83 1.26 -22.30
CA SER A 170 -21.27 1.42 -22.00
C SER A 170 -22.14 1.76 -23.21
N GLU A 171 -21.54 2.30 -24.28
CA GLU A 171 -22.25 2.66 -25.53
C GLU A 171 -22.39 1.49 -26.52
N GLU A 172 -21.61 0.42 -26.34
CA GLU A 172 -21.58 -0.74 -27.25
C GLU A 172 -22.53 -1.90 -26.87
N ASP A 173 -23.22 -1.83 -25.72
CA ASP A 173 -24.19 -2.83 -25.20
C ASP A 173 -25.66 -2.35 -25.29
#